data_AF-A0A7Y6ARS1-F1
#
_entry.id   AF-A0A7Y6ARS1-F1
#
_cell.length_a   1.000
_cell.length_b   1.000
_cell.length_c   1.000
_cell.angle_alpha   90.00
_cell.angle_beta   90.00
_cell.angle_gamma   90.00
#
_symmetry.space_group_name_H-M   'P 1'
#
loop_
_entity.id
_entity.type
_entity.pdbx_description
1 polymer ?
#
loop_
_entity_poly.entity_id
_entity_poly.type
_entity_poly.pdbx_seq_one_letter_code
_entity_poly.pdbx_strand_id
1 'polypeptide(L)'
;MTSQGKRVSGIVKAFDDLILGYTLKKLTEVFEELLAVSRQHYPDNMTGVLGMAQVKAAKSIPGWLKRVKCSSPFEVTHVLIEQMNQSRKFQHGLRIEAQAVLLEALVEAELAMDEASYSEFVDRN
;
A
#
# COMPACT_ATOMS: atom_id res chain seq x y z
N MET A 1 4.66 -19.04 -29.07
CA MET A 1 5.06 -19.21 -27.65
C MET A 1 4.60 -20.58 -27.17
N THR A 2 5.48 -21.36 -26.54
CA THR A 2 5.16 -22.72 -26.07
C THR A 2 4.36 -22.68 -24.75
N SER A 3 3.54 -23.71 -24.50
CA SER A 3 2.72 -23.87 -23.27
C SER A 3 3.54 -23.70 -21.98
N GLN A 4 4.80 -24.13 -22.00
CA GLN A 4 5.73 -24.01 -20.88
C GLN A 4 6.15 -22.55 -20.58
N GLY A 5 6.34 -21.72 -21.61
CA GLY A 5 6.67 -20.29 -21.44
C GLY A 5 5.53 -19.48 -20.81
N LYS A 6 4.27 -19.81 -21.13
CA LYS A 6 3.10 -19.16 -20.54
C LYS A 6 2.95 -19.49 -19.04
N ARG A 7 3.26 -20.73 -18.63
CA ARG A 7 3.20 -21.16 -17.23
C ARG A 7 4.28 -20.51 -16.37
N VAL A 8 5.51 -20.44 -16.86
CA VAL A 8 6.62 -19.78 -16.14
C VAL A 8 6.35 -18.28 -15.96
N SER A 9 5.86 -17.61 -17.01
CA SER A 9 5.48 -16.19 -16.94
C SER A 9 4.36 -15.94 -15.92
N GLY A 10 3.35 -16.80 -15.84
CA GLY A 10 2.27 -16.67 -14.86
C GLY A 10 2.74 -16.85 -13.41
N ILE A 11 3.70 -17.76 -13.17
CA ILE A 11 4.28 -17.98 -11.84
C ILE A 11 5.06 -16.75 -11.38
N VAL A 12 5.90 -16.16 -12.25
CA VAL A 12 6.68 -14.96 -11.92
C VAL A 12 5.76 -13.80 -11.53
N LYS A 13 4.70 -13.56 -12.32
CA LYS A 13 3.72 -12.50 -12.00
C LYS A 13 3.05 -12.74 -10.65
N ALA A 14 2.62 -13.97 -10.34
CA ALA A 14 1.99 -14.28 -9.06
C ALA A 14 2.94 -14.06 -7.87
N PHE A 15 4.24 -14.34 -8.04
CA PHE A 15 5.25 -14.03 -7.03
C PHE A 15 5.46 -12.53 -6.88
N ASP A 16 5.48 -11.78 -7.98
CA ASP A 16 5.59 -10.33 -7.95
C ASP A 16 4.40 -9.69 -7.24
N ASP A 17 3.17 -10.11 -7.57
CA ASP A 17 1.93 -9.67 -6.93
C ASP A 17 1.93 -10.00 -5.42
N LEU A 18 2.41 -11.19 -5.03
CA LEU A 18 2.56 -11.58 -3.63
C LEU A 18 3.54 -10.69 -2.87
N ILE A 19 4.70 -10.39 -3.47
CA ILE A 19 5.71 -9.54 -2.83
C ILE A 19 5.20 -8.09 -2.73
N LEU A 20 4.52 -7.59 -3.76
CA LEU A 20 3.89 -6.28 -3.75
C LEU A 20 2.85 -6.20 -2.63
N GLY A 21 1.95 -7.19 -2.54
CA GLY A 21 0.94 -7.27 -1.49
C GLY A 21 1.54 -7.28 -0.09
N TYR A 22 2.61 -8.06 0.13
CA TYR A 22 3.35 -8.05 1.40
C TYR A 22 3.95 -6.67 1.70
N THR A 23 4.56 -6.04 0.71
CA THR A 23 5.20 -4.73 0.83
C THR A 23 4.19 -3.65 1.22
N LEU A 24 3.06 -3.60 0.53
CA LEU A 24 1.97 -2.66 0.83
C LEU A 24 1.38 -2.92 2.21
N LYS A 25 1.21 -4.18 2.61
CA LYS A 25 0.79 -4.53 3.97
C LYS A 25 1.75 -4.00 5.03
N LYS A 26 3.07 -4.08 4.80
CA LYS A 26 4.09 -3.57 5.73
C LYS A 26 4.10 -2.05 5.81
N LEU A 27 3.90 -1.36 4.68
CA LEU A 27 3.70 0.08 4.69
C LEU A 27 2.42 0.45 5.43
N THR A 28 1.31 -0.26 5.24
CA THR A 28 0.07 -0.04 6.01
C THR A 28 0.32 -0.18 7.52
N GLU A 29 1.04 -1.21 7.96
CA GLU A 29 1.36 -1.41 9.39
C GLU A 29 2.11 -0.20 9.99
N VAL A 30 3.00 0.44 9.23
CA VAL A 30 3.66 1.69 9.66
C VAL A 30 2.65 2.82 9.85
N PHE A 31 1.74 3.02 8.89
CA PHE A 31 0.71 4.06 9.00
C PHE A 31 -0.29 3.76 10.13
N GLU A 32 -0.63 2.48 10.38
CA GLU A 32 -1.45 2.06 11.53
C GLU A 32 -0.76 2.45 12.85
N GLU A 33 0.54 2.18 12.99
CA GLU A 33 1.31 2.57 14.18
C GLU A 33 1.36 4.09 14.35
N LEU A 34 1.56 4.86 13.28
CA LEU A 34 1.57 6.33 13.32
C LEU A 34 0.22 6.90 13.76
N LEU A 35 -0.88 6.40 13.19
CA LEU A 35 -2.23 6.81 13.55
C LEU A 35 -2.59 6.40 14.97
N ALA A 36 -2.12 5.25 15.45
CA ALA A 36 -2.33 4.82 16.82
C ALA A 36 -1.58 5.73 17.81
N VAL A 37 -0.31 6.07 17.52
CA VAL A 37 0.50 6.97 18.36
C VAL A 37 -0.09 8.38 18.37
N SER A 38 -0.54 8.92 17.23
CA SER A 38 -1.13 10.26 17.18
C SER A 38 -2.38 10.35 18.04
N ARG A 39 -3.28 9.36 17.95
CA ARG A 39 -4.52 9.29 18.76
C ARG A 39 -4.27 9.14 20.25
N GLN A 40 -3.18 8.47 20.65
CA GLN A 40 -2.84 8.28 22.06
C GLN A 40 -2.17 9.51 22.68
N HIS A 41 -1.39 10.28 21.91
CA HIS A 41 -0.53 11.31 22.47
C HIS A 41 -0.99 12.76 22.23
N TYR A 42 -1.81 13.09 21.22
CA TYR A 42 -2.25 14.47 20.96
C TYR A 42 -3.60 14.53 20.21
N PRO A 43 -4.70 15.04 20.80
CA PRO A 43 -5.91 15.38 20.03
C PRO A 43 -5.74 16.67 19.20
N ASP A 44 -4.74 17.50 19.51
CA ASP A 44 -4.45 18.76 18.83
C ASP A 44 -2.95 18.85 18.55
N ASN A 45 -2.59 19.01 17.28
CA ASN A 45 -1.29 19.38 16.73
C ASN A 45 -0.31 18.28 16.24
N MET A 46 -0.03 18.42 14.95
CA MET A 46 0.94 17.72 14.12
C MET A 46 2.34 17.66 14.75
N THR A 47 2.71 16.51 15.32
CA THR A 47 4.12 16.14 15.45
C THR A 47 4.37 14.78 14.79
N GLY A 48 3.97 14.64 13.52
CA GLY A 48 4.10 13.40 12.74
C GLY A 48 5.54 12.87 12.63
N VAL A 49 6.54 13.75 12.75
CA VAL A 49 7.97 13.38 12.74
C VAL A 49 8.39 12.63 14.03
N LEU A 50 7.80 12.96 15.18
CA LEU A 50 8.15 12.31 16.45
C LEU A 50 7.56 10.89 16.55
N GLY A 51 6.40 10.66 15.94
CA GLY A 51 5.80 9.33 15.81
C GLY A 51 6.65 8.38 14.97
N MET A 52 7.23 8.88 13.86
CA MET A 52 8.08 8.08 12.98
C MET A 52 9.35 7.55 13.66
N ALA A 53 9.94 8.30 14.60
CA ALA A 53 11.11 7.84 15.35
C ALA A 53 10.78 6.68 16.32
N GLN A 54 9.51 6.53 16.71
CA GLN A 54 9.05 5.47 17.60
C GLN A 54 8.62 4.20 16.83
N VAL A 55 8.30 4.34 15.54
CA VAL A 55 7.93 3.22 14.68
C VAL A 55 9.16 2.35 14.42
N LYS A 56 9.22 1.18 15.06
CA LYS A 56 10.32 0.22 14.93
C LYS A 56 10.56 -0.22 13.48
N ALA A 57 9.54 -0.13 12.64
CA ALA A 57 9.57 -0.46 11.23
C ALA A 57 10.10 0.66 10.32
N ALA A 58 10.36 1.86 10.83
CA ALA A 58 10.75 3.02 10.01
C ALA A 58 12.03 2.77 9.18
N LYS A 59 12.98 2.01 9.73
CA LYS A 59 14.23 1.61 9.05
C LYS A 59 14.02 0.75 7.79
N SER A 60 12.88 0.08 7.68
CA SER A 60 12.56 -0.82 6.56
C SER A 60 11.82 -0.11 5.42
N ILE A 61 11.28 1.10 5.68
CA ILE A 61 10.50 1.89 4.71
C ILE A 61 11.26 2.10 3.38
N PRO A 62 12.56 2.49 3.37
CA PRO A 62 13.26 2.68 2.10
C PRO A 62 13.33 1.41 1.24
N GLY A 63 13.48 0.25 1.88
CA GLY A 63 13.50 -1.04 1.19
C GLY A 63 12.14 -1.40 0.59
N TRP A 64 11.06 -1.15 1.32
CA TRP A 64 9.70 -1.36 0.84
C TRP A 64 9.33 -0.40 -0.29
N LEU A 65 9.67 0.88 -0.18
CA LEU A 65 9.43 1.85 -1.26
C LEU A 65 10.20 1.51 -2.53
N LYS A 66 11.43 1.00 -2.42
CA LYS A 66 12.17 0.49 -3.58
C LYS A 66 11.41 -0.63 -4.30
N ARG A 67 10.73 -1.51 -3.55
CA ARG A 67 9.94 -2.59 -4.13
C ARG A 67 8.66 -2.09 -4.78
N VAL A 68 7.97 -1.12 -4.17
CA VAL A 68 6.80 -0.45 -4.78
C VAL A 68 7.17 0.18 -6.13
N LYS A 69 8.33 0.84 -6.22
CA LYS A 69 8.85 1.44 -7.46
C LYS A 69 9.12 0.46 -8.60
N CYS A 70 9.15 -0.86 -8.32
CA CYS A 70 9.31 -1.87 -9.36
C CYS A 70 7.97 -2.30 -9.98
N SER A 71 6.85 -1.86 -9.44
CA SER A 71 5.50 -2.17 -9.92
C SER A 71 4.91 -0.96 -10.65
N SER A 72 3.99 -1.20 -11.56
CA SER A 72 3.27 -0.11 -12.21
C SER A 72 2.32 0.58 -11.21
N PRO A 73 2.04 1.88 -11.38
CA PRO A 73 1.06 2.58 -10.54
C PRO A 73 -0.32 1.90 -10.51
N PHE A 74 -0.73 1.28 -11.63
CA PHE A 74 -1.95 0.48 -11.69
C PHE A 74 -1.90 -0.73 -10.75
N GLU A 75 -0.84 -1.54 -10.80
CA GLU A 75 -0.69 -2.73 -9.94
C GLU A 75 -0.66 -2.35 -8.46
N VAL A 76 0.05 -1.25 -8.13
CA VAL A 76 0.11 -0.72 -6.75
C VAL A 76 -1.30 -0.34 -6.27
N THR A 77 -2.03 0.46 -7.04
CA THR A 77 -3.40 0.88 -6.69
C THR A 77 -4.35 -0.32 -6.62
N HIS A 78 -4.28 -1.24 -7.59
CA HIS A 78 -5.14 -2.42 -7.66
C HIS A 78 -5.00 -3.29 -6.40
N VAL A 79 -3.76 -3.66 -6.04
CA VAL A 79 -3.50 -4.50 -4.87
C VAL A 79 -3.87 -3.77 -3.58
N LEU A 80 -3.63 -2.46 -3.47
CA LEU A 80 -4.00 -1.70 -2.28
C LEU A 80 -5.53 -1.63 -2.12
N ILE A 81 -6.29 -1.41 -3.21
CA ILE A 81 -7.75 -1.42 -3.21
C ILE A 81 -8.30 -2.80 -2.81
N GLU A 82 -7.71 -3.90 -3.31
CA GLU A 82 -8.11 -5.24 -2.86
C GLU A 82 -7.93 -5.41 -1.34
N GLN A 83 -6.79 -4.94 -0.80
CA GLN A 83 -6.53 -4.99 0.65
C GLN A 83 -7.46 -4.07 1.45
N MET A 84 -7.86 -2.92 0.90
CA MET A 84 -8.86 -2.03 1.50
C MET A 84 -10.23 -2.69 1.54
N ASN A 85 -10.64 -3.35 0.45
CA ASN A 85 -11.90 -4.09 0.38
C ASN A 85 -11.94 -5.24 1.39
N GLN A 86 -10.84 -5.97 1.57
CA GLN A 86 -10.74 -6.97 2.64
C GLN A 86 -10.86 -6.33 4.02
N SER A 87 -10.17 -5.21 4.26
CA SER A 87 -10.22 -4.52 5.56
C SER A 87 -11.61 -3.99 5.89
N ARG A 88 -12.35 -3.49 4.88
CA ARG A 88 -13.77 -3.12 5.00
C ARG A 88 -14.64 -4.32 5.34
N LYS A 89 -14.45 -5.45 4.67
CA LYS A 89 -15.18 -6.70 4.94
C LYS A 89 -15.00 -7.19 6.39
N PHE A 90 -13.80 -7.03 6.94
CA PHE A 90 -13.49 -7.40 8.33
C PHE A 90 -13.64 -6.24 9.34
N GLN A 91 -14.16 -5.08 8.93
CA GLN A 91 -14.39 -3.90 9.77
C GLN A 91 -13.14 -3.41 10.54
N HIS A 92 -11.95 -3.51 9.93
CA HIS A 92 -10.71 -3.02 10.53
C HIS A 92 -10.57 -1.50 10.34
N GLY A 93 -11.30 -0.70 11.13
CA GLY A 93 -11.39 0.76 10.99
C GLY A 93 -10.03 1.48 10.88
N LEU A 94 -9.11 1.23 11.82
CA LEU A 94 -7.77 1.84 11.81
C LEU A 94 -6.98 1.46 10.55
N ARG A 95 -7.11 0.22 10.08
CA ARG A 95 -6.44 -0.28 8.88
C ARG A 95 -6.93 0.42 7.63
N ILE A 96 -8.25 0.61 7.52
CA ILE A 96 -8.87 1.29 6.38
C ILE A 96 -8.34 2.72 6.26
N GLU A 97 -8.24 3.43 7.39
CA GLU A 97 -7.70 4.78 7.44
C GLU A 97 -6.20 4.82 7.10
N ALA A 98 -5.41 3.92 7.68
CA ALA A 98 -3.99 3.79 7.34
C ALA A 98 -3.77 3.49 5.85
N GLN A 99 -4.63 2.66 5.24
CA GLN A 99 -4.58 2.37 3.82
C GLN A 99 -4.99 3.55 2.94
N ALA A 100 -5.98 4.35 3.37
CA ALA A 100 -6.36 5.58 2.67
C ALA A 100 -5.22 6.60 2.66
N VAL A 101 -4.60 6.86 3.83
CA VAL A 101 -3.46 7.78 3.94
C VAL A 101 -2.24 7.24 3.16
N LEU A 102 -2.01 5.92 3.19
CA LEU A 102 -0.95 5.31 2.37
C LEU A 102 -1.22 5.50 0.87
N LEU A 103 -2.46 5.33 0.41
CA LEU A 103 -2.81 5.54 -1.00
C LEU A 103 -2.54 6.99 -1.41
N GLU A 104 -3.00 7.96 -0.61
CA GLU A 104 -2.73 9.39 -0.85
C GLU A 104 -1.23 9.68 -0.96
N ALA A 105 -0.42 9.20 -0.01
CA ALA A 105 1.03 9.39 -0.02
C ALA A 105 1.72 8.74 -1.23
N LEU A 106 1.21 7.59 -1.72
CA LEU A 106 1.75 6.95 -2.91
C LEU A 106 1.32 7.66 -4.20
N VAL A 107 0.11 8.24 -4.25
CA VAL A 107 -0.35 9.07 -5.37
C VAL A 107 0.47 10.34 -5.48
N GLU A 108 0.70 11.04 -4.36
CA GLU A 108 1.56 12.23 -4.33
C GLU A 108 3.00 11.93 -4.77
N ALA A 109 3.48 10.72 -4.52
CA ALA A 109 4.81 10.27 -4.94
C ALA A 109 4.85 9.69 -6.37
N GLU A 110 3.74 9.75 -7.13
CA GLU A 110 3.59 9.17 -8.48
C GLU A 110 3.81 7.64 -8.54
N LEU A 111 3.59 6.95 -7.41
CA LEU A 111 3.73 5.49 -7.28
C LEU A 111 2.40 4.74 -7.34
N ALA A 112 1.29 5.46 -7.29
CA ALA A 112 -0.07 4.94 -7.39
C ALA A 112 -0.92 5.86 -8.26
N MET A 113 -1.99 5.31 -8.85
CA MET A 113 -3.06 6.08 -9.49
C MET A 113 -4.02 6.62 -8.44
N ASP A 114 -4.55 7.83 -8.68
CA ASP A 114 -5.70 8.34 -7.94
C ASP A 114 -6.96 7.52 -8.24
N GLU A 115 -7.98 7.64 -7.38
CA GLU A 115 -9.20 6.83 -7.45
C GLU A 115 -10.00 7.06 -8.74
N ALA A 116 -10.00 8.29 -9.28
CA ALA A 116 -10.72 8.60 -10.52
C ALA A 116 -10.02 7.98 -11.72
N SER A 117 -8.71 8.20 -11.86
CA SER A 117 -7.89 7.60 -12.92
C SER A 117 -7.94 6.06 -12.89
N TYR A 118 -7.91 5.47 -11.69
CA TYR A 118 -8.01 4.03 -11.52
C TYR A 118 -9.38 3.50 -11.96
N SER A 119 -10.47 4.15 -11.53
CA SER A 119 -11.83 3.76 -11.90
C SER A 119 -12.04 3.82 -13.41
N GLU A 120 -11.60 4.90 -14.06
CA GLU A 120 -11.65 5.02 -15.53
C GLU A 120 -10.81 3.95 -16.24
N PHE A 121 -9.68 3.53 -15.67
CA PHE A 121 -8.85 2.48 -16.26
C PHE A 121 -9.52 1.11 -16.15
N VAL A 122 -10.14 0.81 -15.01
CA VAL A 122 -10.88 -0.44 -14.80
C VAL A 122 -12.13 -0.50 -15.67
N ASP A 123 -12.88 0.59 -15.81
CA ASP A 123 -14.10 0.62 -16.63
C ASP A 123 -13.82 0.42 -18.14
N ARG A 124 -12.60 0.73 -18.59
CA ARG A 124 -12.18 0.60 -19.99
C ARG A 124 -11.60 -0.77 -20.36
N ASN A 125 -11.28 -1.62 -19.39
CA ASN A 125 -10.59 -2.90 -19.60
C ASN A 125 -11.44 -4.10 -19.14
#